data_AF-A0A944SJ05-F1
#
_entry.id   AF-A0A944SJ05-F1
#
_cell.length_a   1.000
_cell.length_b   1.000
_cell.length_c   1.000
_cell.angle_alpha   90.00
_cell.angle_beta   90.00
_cell.angle_gamma   90.00
#
_symmetry.space_group_name_H-M   'P 1'
#
loop_
_entity.id
_entity.type
_entity.pdbx_description
1 polymer ?
#
loop_
_entity_poly.entity_id
_entity_poly.type
_entity_poly.pdbx_seq_one_letter_code
_entity_poly.pdbx_strand_id
1 'polypeptide(L)'
;MADIGSLWAGRVYGTNTGNLFVKLVPSEDGVTGTLRFMDSIFGIVVYELTGNFVDGKLSLMGEPTQAAPGVEVGKITVDATLQQQGGLHGEWNTELGTAGTFELFPHDLRRPNQVDQAGSPVPEQFHTSRLTVGAVRLYLEDVRGVSNAIRKDFSVGRVIVTYKISGIDRTRYFEDFEKDVPADTEIQYLKLIIQEPEAHGINKLVIVELDSQGRNDVIVQSINESWAIGRSESLVRHMQRYEKSLVTNFRKFGLGLNQIIFAAMLVLIPEVETITERAIFAFIVFGLLMGIVWAHQRFLPNVIVSFSVRKPGIIKRMWPVFLSWLIAATASLAAALAFYLLTKDSS
;
A
#
# COMPACT_ATOMS: atom_id res chain seq x y z
N MET A 1 -31.82 30.92 -0.67
CA MET A 1 -31.92 29.84 -1.69
C MET A 1 -30.58 29.16 -1.74
N ALA A 2 -30.52 27.83 -1.71
CA ALA A 2 -29.25 27.11 -1.82
C ALA A 2 -28.62 27.43 -3.18
N ASP A 3 -27.36 27.84 -3.18
CA ASP A 3 -26.63 28.25 -4.38
C ASP A 3 -26.30 27.00 -5.21
N ILE A 4 -27.11 26.74 -6.24
CA ILE A 4 -26.84 25.68 -7.21
C ILE A 4 -25.84 26.24 -8.22
N GLY A 5 -24.69 25.56 -8.37
CA GLY A 5 -23.68 25.94 -9.35
C GLY A 5 -24.27 26.10 -10.76
N SER A 6 -23.65 26.94 -11.59
CA SER A 6 -24.11 27.20 -12.95
C SER A 6 -23.48 26.28 -13.99
N LEU A 7 -22.31 25.69 -13.72
CA LEU A 7 -21.61 24.82 -14.67
C LEU A 7 -21.35 23.45 -14.05
N TRP A 8 -21.84 22.42 -14.72
CA TRP A 8 -21.69 21.04 -14.29
C TRP A 8 -21.18 20.17 -15.44
N ALA A 9 -20.31 19.22 -15.11
CA ALA A 9 -19.86 18.19 -16.05
C ALA A 9 -19.86 16.82 -15.38
N GLY A 10 -20.07 15.78 -16.18
CA GLY A 10 -20.06 14.42 -15.64
C GLY A 10 -20.44 13.37 -16.67
N ARG A 11 -21.07 12.29 -16.22
CA ARG A 11 -21.32 11.10 -17.02
C ARG A 11 -22.73 10.56 -16.82
N VAL A 12 -23.23 9.94 -17.88
CA VAL A 12 -24.50 9.22 -17.90
C VAL A 12 -24.26 7.74 -18.17
N TYR A 13 -25.05 6.92 -17.50
CA TYR A 13 -25.04 5.47 -17.56
C TYR A 13 -26.46 4.95 -17.79
N GLY A 14 -26.63 3.77 -18.39
CA GLY A 14 -27.95 3.16 -18.63
C GLY A 14 -28.10 2.63 -20.05
N THR A 15 -29.30 2.77 -20.62
CA THR A 15 -29.58 2.41 -22.02
C THR A 15 -28.73 3.23 -23.01
N ASN A 16 -28.34 4.44 -22.58
CA ASN A 16 -27.41 5.30 -23.28
C ASN A 16 -26.27 5.69 -22.33
N THR A 17 -25.07 5.84 -22.88
CA THR A 17 -23.88 6.17 -22.08
C THR A 17 -23.06 7.25 -22.78
N GLY A 18 -22.49 8.14 -21.99
CA GLY A 18 -21.67 9.23 -22.54
C GLY A 18 -21.37 10.34 -21.55
N ASN A 19 -20.90 11.46 -22.08
CA ASN A 19 -20.49 12.62 -21.29
C ASN A 19 -21.61 13.65 -21.25
N LEU A 20 -21.78 14.28 -20.09
CA LEU A 20 -22.75 15.34 -19.87
C LEU A 20 -22.04 16.66 -19.59
N PHE A 21 -22.57 17.73 -20.16
CA PHE A 21 -22.28 19.09 -19.74
C PHE A 21 -23.59 19.85 -19.55
N VAL A 22 -23.83 20.36 -18.35
CA VAL A 22 -25.07 21.04 -17.98
C VAL A 22 -24.74 22.44 -17.53
N LYS A 23 -25.41 23.42 -18.15
CA LYS A 23 -25.40 24.80 -17.69
C LYS A 23 -26.75 25.10 -17.04
N LEU A 24 -26.76 25.44 -15.76
CA LEU A 24 -27.97 25.82 -15.02
C LEU A 24 -27.94 27.33 -14.75
N VAL A 25 -29.10 27.95 -14.85
CA VAL A 25 -29.33 29.37 -14.59
C VAL A 25 -30.52 29.47 -13.64
N PRO A 26 -30.30 29.85 -12.37
CA PRO A 26 -31.38 30.16 -11.44
C PRO A 26 -32.26 31.28 -11.99
N SER A 27 -33.57 31.14 -11.84
CA SER A 27 -34.59 32.12 -12.22
C SER A 27 -35.56 32.33 -11.06
N GLU A 28 -36.38 33.39 -11.10
CA GLU A 28 -37.34 33.69 -10.01
C GLU A 28 -38.35 32.53 -9.79
N ASP A 29 -38.69 31.79 -10.85
CA ASP A 29 -39.69 30.71 -10.85
C ASP A 29 -39.08 29.30 -10.84
N GLY A 30 -37.76 29.14 -10.65
CA GLY A 30 -37.11 27.83 -10.64
C GLY A 30 -35.70 27.83 -11.26
N VAL A 31 -35.34 26.74 -11.92
CA VAL A 31 -34.05 26.55 -12.59
C VAL A 31 -34.28 26.29 -14.07
N THR A 32 -33.60 27.05 -14.91
CA THR A 32 -33.54 26.82 -16.36
C THR A 32 -32.12 26.41 -16.76
N GLY A 33 -31.93 25.83 -17.93
CA GLY A 33 -30.58 25.46 -18.34
C GLY A 33 -30.48 24.81 -19.71
N THR A 34 -29.25 24.49 -20.10
CA THR A 34 -28.96 23.74 -21.32
C THR A 34 -28.15 22.51 -20.96
N LEU A 35 -28.64 21.34 -21.36
CA LEU A 35 -27.91 20.08 -21.28
C LEU A 35 -27.31 19.75 -22.65
N ARG A 36 -26.02 19.47 -22.69
CA ARG A 36 -25.32 18.87 -23.83
C ARG A 36 -24.95 17.45 -23.45
N PHE A 37 -25.56 16.48 -24.12
CA PHE A 37 -25.27 15.07 -23.95
C PHE A 37 -24.49 14.59 -25.18
N MET A 38 -23.26 14.13 -24.98
CA MET A 38 -22.48 13.44 -26.00
C MET A 38 -22.64 11.93 -25.81
N ASP A 39 -23.59 11.35 -26.53
CA ASP A 39 -23.78 9.91 -26.58
C ASP A 39 -22.60 9.25 -27.31
N SER A 40 -22.10 8.16 -26.74
CA SER A 40 -20.94 7.43 -27.28
C SER A 40 -21.17 6.80 -28.66
N ILE A 41 -22.42 6.57 -29.05
CA ILE A 41 -22.83 5.93 -30.30
C ILE A 41 -23.56 6.93 -31.20
N PHE A 42 -24.50 7.70 -30.66
CA PHE A 42 -25.42 8.54 -31.43
C PHE A 42 -24.97 10.00 -31.56
N GLY A 43 -23.87 10.38 -30.91
CA GLY A 43 -23.31 11.72 -31.00
C GLY A 43 -24.01 12.74 -30.10
N ILE A 44 -23.93 14.01 -30.46
CA ILE A 44 -24.40 15.10 -29.59
C ILE A 44 -25.90 15.33 -29.68
N VAL A 45 -26.53 15.47 -28.51
CA VAL A 45 -27.90 15.91 -28.32
C VAL A 45 -27.90 17.09 -27.36
N VAL A 46 -28.69 18.13 -27.67
CA VAL A 46 -28.83 19.32 -26.83
C VAL A 46 -30.28 19.43 -26.39
N TYR A 47 -30.47 19.66 -25.09
CA TYR A 47 -31.77 19.87 -24.46
C TYR A 47 -31.81 21.25 -23.80
N GLU A 48 -32.95 21.92 -23.90
CA GLU A 48 -33.30 23.06 -23.04
C GLU A 48 -34.08 22.54 -21.84
N LEU A 49 -33.61 22.86 -20.64
CA LEU A 49 -34.06 22.32 -19.37
C LEU A 49 -34.87 23.37 -18.59
N THR A 50 -35.94 22.91 -17.95
CA THR A 50 -36.74 23.68 -16.99
C THR A 50 -37.10 22.82 -15.79
N GLY A 51 -37.12 23.40 -14.59
CA GLY A 51 -37.50 22.66 -13.40
C GLY A 51 -37.18 23.40 -12.11
N ASN A 52 -36.96 22.66 -11.02
CA ASN A 52 -36.87 23.22 -9.68
C ASN A 52 -35.73 22.60 -8.87
N PHE A 53 -35.14 23.40 -7.98
CA PHE A 53 -34.18 22.95 -6.98
C PHE A 53 -34.65 23.31 -5.58
N VAL A 54 -35.08 22.31 -4.81
CA VAL A 54 -35.64 22.48 -3.46
C VAL A 54 -35.06 21.42 -2.55
N ASP A 55 -34.59 21.83 -1.37
CA ASP A 55 -34.06 20.94 -0.32
C ASP A 55 -33.01 19.93 -0.81
N GLY A 56 -32.11 20.38 -1.70
CA GLY A 56 -31.04 19.53 -2.25
C GLY A 56 -31.53 18.55 -3.32
N LYS A 57 -32.80 18.61 -3.75
CA LYS A 57 -33.33 17.82 -4.86
C LYS A 57 -33.53 18.70 -6.09
N LEU A 58 -33.01 18.22 -7.21
CA LEU A 58 -33.12 18.83 -8.53
C LEU A 58 -34.06 17.98 -9.39
N SER A 59 -35.15 18.57 -9.86
CA SER A 59 -36.05 17.93 -10.83
C SER A 59 -36.12 18.80 -12.07
N LEU A 60 -35.76 18.25 -13.23
CA LEU A 60 -35.72 18.95 -14.52
C LEU A 60 -36.47 18.16 -15.58
N MET A 61 -37.12 18.89 -16.48
CA MET A 61 -37.65 18.39 -17.74
C MET A 61 -36.91 19.07 -18.88
N GLY A 62 -36.62 18.34 -19.95
CA GLY A 62 -35.84 18.82 -21.07
C GLY A 62 -36.50 18.58 -22.42
N GLU A 63 -36.59 19.63 -23.22
CA GLU A 63 -37.04 19.56 -24.61
C GLU A 63 -35.82 19.50 -25.54
N PRO A 64 -35.75 18.54 -26.48
CA PRO A 64 -34.62 18.44 -27.40
C PRO A 64 -34.63 19.60 -28.39
N THR A 65 -33.51 20.30 -28.51
CA THR A 65 -33.32 21.42 -29.45
C THR A 65 -32.36 21.09 -30.58
N GLN A 66 -31.51 20.09 -30.40
CA GLN A 66 -30.58 19.61 -31.42
C GLN A 66 -30.30 18.12 -31.25
N ALA A 67 -30.26 17.40 -32.36
CA ALA A 67 -29.81 16.00 -32.43
C ALA A 67 -29.00 15.77 -33.71
N ALA A 68 -28.22 14.68 -33.73
CA ALA A 68 -27.51 14.26 -34.94
C ALA A 68 -28.50 13.85 -36.05
N PRO A 69 -28.16 14.02 -37.34
CA PRO A 69 -29.04 13.63 -38.44
C PRO A 69 -29.43 12.15 -38.38
N GLY A 70 -30.74 11.87 -38.46
CA GLY A 70 -31.27 10.50 -38.42
C GLY A 70 -31.42 9.90 -37.03
N VAL A 71 -31.17 10.67 -35.96
CA VAL A 71 -31.39 10.26 -34.57
C VAL A 71 -32.68 10.89 -34.05
N GLU A 72 -33.63 10.04 -33.65
CA GLU A 72 -34.84 10.47 -32.96
C GLU A 72 -34.57 10.59 -31.46
N VAL A 73 -34.96 11.71 -30.87
CA VAL A 73 -34.74 12.02 -29.44
C VAL A 73 -36.05 12.46 -28.80
N GLY A 74 -36.38 11.88 -27.65
CA GLY A 74 -37.57 12.23 -26.87
C GLY A 74 -37.26 13.24 -25.79
N LYS A 75 -38.31 13.80 -25.18
CA LYS A 75 -38.16 14.64 -23.99
C LYS A 75 -37.51 13.87 -22.86
N ILE A 76 -36.68 14.56 -22.07
CA ILE A 76 -35.96 13.98 -20.94
C ILE A 76 -36.56 14.45 -19.62
N THR A 77 -36.70 13.54 -18.65
CA THR A 77 -36.95 13.88 -17.25
C THR A 77 -35.74 13.47 -16.43
N VAL A 78 -35.34 14.32 -15.50
CA VAL A 78 -34.11 14.19 -14.70
C VAL A 78 -34.44 14.49 -13.25
N ASP A 79 -34.12 13.56 -12.36
CA ASP A 79 -34.26 13.73 -10.91
C ASP A 79 -32.92 13.43 -10.22
N ALA A 80 -32.39 14.38 -9.47
CA ALA A 80 -31.11 14.25 -8.77
C ALA A 80 -31.14 14.79 -7.35
N THR A 81 -30.20 14.28 -6.54
CA THR A 81 -29.95 14.76 -5.19
C THR A 81 -28.52 15.29 -5.07
N LEU A 82 -28.35 16.45 -4.44
CA LEU A 82 -27.07 17.04 -4.11
C LEU A 82 -26.42 16.26 -2.97
N GLN A 83 -25.27 15.68 -3.24
CA GLN A 83 -24.48 14.90 -2.31
C GLN A 83 -23.66 15.82 -1.38
N GLN A 84 -23.28 15.33 -0.20
CA GLN A 84 -22.46 16.10 0.76
C GLN A 84 -21.10 16.56 0.17
N GLN A 85 -20.59 15.82 -0.81
CA GLN A 85 -19.35 16.14 -1.54
C GLN A 85 -19.52 17.22 -2.64
N GLY A 86 -20.74 17.77 -2.81
CA GLY A 86 -21.05 18.84 -3.76
C GLY A 86 -21.41 18.38 -5.18
N GLY A 87 -21.40 17.07 -5.45
CA GLY A 87 -21.86 16.52 -6.74
C GLY A 87 -23.37 16.23 -6.75
N LEU A 88 -23.99 16.19 -7.93
CA LEU A 88 -25.37 15.74 -8.12
C LEU A 88 -25.36 14.28 -8.61
N HIS A 89 -26.17 13.43 -7.99
CA HIS A 89 -26.40 12.05 -8.44
C HIS A 89 -27.89 11.80 -8.61
N GLY A 90 -28.26 11.16 -9.71
CA GLY A 90 -29.67 11.03 -10.05
C GLY A 90 -29.96 10.03 -11.15
N GLU A 91 -31.23 10.02 -11.51
CA GLU A 91 -31.81 9.18 -12.55
C GLU A 91 -32.34 10.06 -13.68
N TRP A 92 -32.34 9.50 -14.89
CA TRP A 92 -32.90 10.13 -16.07
C TRP A 92 -33.75 9.12 -16.84
N ASN A 93 -34.77 9.62 -17.53
CA ASN A 93 -35.57 8.85 -18.46
C ASN A 93 -36.03 9.71 -19.64
N THR A 94 -36.45 9.08 -20.73
CA THR A 94 -37.09 9.76 -21.86
C THR A 94 -38.44 9.15 -22.20
N GLU A 95 -39.25 9.91 -22.93
CA GLU A 95 -40.54 9.44 -23.46
C GLU A 95 -40.41 8.26 -24.43
N LEU A 96 -39.21 8.04 -25.01
CA LEU A 96 -38.91 6.92 -25.90
C LEU A 96 -38.52 5.63 -25.14
N GLY A 97 -38.55 5.66 -23.79
CA GLY A 97 -38.27 4.50 -22.94
C GLY A 97 -36.79 4.28 -22.63
N THR A 98 -35.90 5.19 -23.01
CA THR A 98 -34.49 5.15 -22.58
C THR A 98 -34.35 5.69 -21.17
N ALA A 99 -33.48 5.10 -20.34
CA ALA A 99 -33.31 5.53 -18.97
C ALA A 99 -31.97 5.08 -18.37
N GLY A 100 -31.64 5.65 -17.22
CA GLY A 100 -30.52 5.22 -16.41
C GLY A 100 -30.15 6.20 -15.31
N THR A 101 -28.86 6.24 -14.96
CA THR A 101 -28.34 7.07 -13.86
C THR A 101 -27.26 8.03 -14.36
N PHE A 102 -26.97 9.06 -13.59
CA PHE A 102 -25.92 10.01 -13.92
C PHE A 102 -25.22 10.58 -12.69
N GLU A 103 -24.05 11.15 -12.92
CA GLU A 103 -23.28 11.90 -11.94
C GLU A 103 -22.83 13.22 -12.57
N LEU A 104 -22.91 14.32 -11.81
CA LEU A 104 -22.46 15.65 -12.22
C LEU A 104 -21.62 16.30 -11.12
N PHE A 105 -20.58 17.01 -11.52
CA PHE A 105 -19.67 17.74 -10.64
C PHE A 105 -19.67 19.23 -10.99
N PRO A 106 -19.68 20.14 -10.00
CA PRO A 106 -19.69 21.58 -10.26
C PRO A 106 -18.30 22.06 -10.68
N HIS A 107 -18.24 22.98 -11.64
CA HIS A 107 -17.00 23.51 -12.21
C HIS A 107 -16.83 25.02 -12.05
N ASP A 108 -17.85 25.72 -11.56
CA ASP A 108 -17.87 27.17 -11.38
C ASP A 108 -18.07 27.60 -9.93
N LEU A 109 -18.57 26.71 -9.08
CA LEU A 109 -18.47 26.89 -7.64
C LEU A 109 -16.98 26.87 -7.30
N ARG A 110 -16.44 28.04 -6.93
CA ARG A 110 -15.21 28.09 -6.15
C ARG A 110 -15.50 27.20 -4.95
N ARG A 111 -14.88 26.02 -4.89
CA ARG A 111 -14.86 25.25 -3.63
C ARG A 111 -14.46 26.31 -2.60
N PRO A 112 -15.29 26.60 -1.58
CA PRO A 112 -14.76 27.29 -0.42
C PRO A 112 -13.49 26.52 -0.11
N ASN A 113 -12.36 27.21 0.01
CA ASN A 113 -11.13 26.59 0.46
C ASN A 113 -11.53 25.59 1.54
N GLN A 114 -11.11 24.34 1.41
CA GLN A 114 -11.43 23.24 2.33
C GLN A 114 -10.90 23.49 3.77
N VAL A 115 -10.63 24.75 4.11
CA VAL A 115 -10.01 25.30 5.31
C VAL A 115 -11.05 25.98 6.21
N ASP A 116 -12.25 26.36 5.73
CA ASP A 116 -13.21 27.13 6.54
C ASP A 116 -14.63 26.52 6.62
N GLN A 117 -14.74 25.21 6.88
CA GLN A 117 -15.92 24.68 7.58
C GLN A 117 -15.66 24.67 9.08
N ALA A 118 -15.70 25.85 9.68
CA ALA A 118 -15.86 26.01 11.12
C ALA A 118 -17.23 25.43 11.53
N GLY A 119 -17.26 24.16 11.96
CA GLY A 119 -18.48 23.57 12.51
C GLY A 119 -18.55 22.04 12.62
N SER A 120 -17.63 21.27 12.04
CA SER A 120 -17.50 19.84 12.33
C SER A 120 -16.05 19.45 12.47
N PRO A 121 -15.65 18.70 13.52
CA PRO A 121 -14.30 18.21 13.66
C PRO A 121 -14.09 17.09 12.65
N VAL A 122 -13.81 17.47 11.39
CA VAL A 122 -13.25 16.54 10.42
C VAL A 122 -11.81 16.28 10.89
N PRO A 123 -11.44 15.05 11.27
CA PRO A 123 -10.07 14.80 11.66
C PRO A 123 -9.16 15.00 10.42
N GLU A 124 -8.40 16.11 10.41
CA GLU A 124 -7.37 16.37 9.38
C GLU A 124 -6.11 15.52 9.60
N GLN A 125 -6.09 14.71 10.65
CA GLN A 125 -4.91 13.98 11.10
C GLN A 125 -4.97 12.51 10.72
N PHE A 126 -3.90 12.05 10.10
CA PHE A 126 -3.64 10.63 9.90
C PHE A 126 -2.92 10.05 11.12
N HIS A 127 -3.51 9.03 11.72
CA HIS A 127 -2.84 8.22 12.72
C HIS A 127 -2.12 7.08 12.01
N THR A 128 -0.80 7.02 12.15
CA THR A 128 0.03 5.95 11.56
C THR A 128 0.63 5.10 12.68
N SER A 129 0.28 3.81 12.69
CA SER A 129 0.92 2.82 13.55
C SER A 129 1.88 1.98 12.72
N ARG A 130 3.15 1.92 13.13
CA ARG A 130 4.18 1.09 12.50
C ARG A 130 4.77 0.15 13.52
N LEU A 131 4.67 -1.14 13.26
CA LEU A 131 5.25 -2.18 14.09
C LEU A 131 6.14 -3.09 13.24
N THR A 132 7.27 -3.49 13.80
CA THR A 132 8.23 -4.38 13.14
C THR A 132 8.02 -5.82 13.58
N VAL A 133 8.11 -6.74 12.63
CA VAL A 133 8.08 -8.18 12.86
C VAL A 133 9.50 -8.72 12.72
N GLY A 134 9.84 -9.79 13.44
CA GLY A 134 11.12 -10.47 13.30
C GLY A 134 11.30 -11.17 11.96
N ALA A 135 12.27 -12.09 11.88
CA ALA A 135 12.55 -12.82 10.65
C ALA A 135 11.41 -13.81 10.35
N VAL A 136 10.75 -13.68 9.20
CA VAL A 136 9.60 -14.53 8.82
C VAL A 136 9.95 -15.41 7.63
N ARG A 137 9.40 -16.63 7.61
CA ARG A 137 9.47 -17.50 6.42
C ARG A 137 8.05 -17.89 6.06
N LEU A 138 7.62 -17.44 4.89
CA LEU A 138 6.26 -17.63 4.41
C LEU A 138 6.26 -18.57 3.22
N TYR A 139 5.23 -19.41 3.16
CA TYR A 139 4.86 -20.15 1.94
C TYR A 139 3.63 -19.50 1.29
N LEU A 140 3.29 -19.89 0.06
CA LEU A 140 2.12 -19.34 -0.64
C LEU A 140 0.83 -19.38 0.21
N GLU A 141 0.57 -20.49 0.89
CA GLU A 141 -0.59 -20.62 1.80
C GLU A 141 -0.52 -19.64 3.00
N ASP A 142 0.68 -19.39 3.53
CA ASP A 142 0.86 -18.43 4.62
C ASP A 142 0.63 -16.99 4.10
N VAL A 143 1.12 -16.68 2.89
CA VAL A 143 0.88 -15.40 2.21
C VAL A 143 -0.61 -15.18 1.95
N ARG A 144 -1.35 -16.22 1.54
CA ARG A 144 -2.82 -16.19 1.46
C ARG A 144 -3.46 -15.95 2.83
N GLY A 145 -2.96 -16.59 3.88
CA GLY A 145 -3.38 -16.34 5.26
C GLY A 145 -3.21 -14.88 5.68
N VAL A 146 -2.07 -14.27 5.34
CA VAL A 146 -1.77 -12.85 5.61
C VAL A 146 -2.66 -11.93 4.77
N SER A 147 -2.85 -12.22 3.48
CA SER A 147 -3.75 -11.48 2.59
C SER A 147 -5.18 -11.47 3.11
N ASN A 148 -5.69 -12.62 3.55
CA ASN A 148 -7.01 -12.76 4.16
C ASN A 148 -7.09 -12.00 5.50
N ALA A 149 -6.04 -12.09 6.32
CA ALA A 149 -5.97 -11.33 7.56
C ALA A 149 -6.04 -9.84 7.30
N ILE A 150 -5.30 -9.32 6.31
CA ILE A 150 -5.30 -7.92 5.87
C ILE A 150 -6.68 -7.49 5.34
N ARG A 151 -7.37 -8.35 4.56
CA ARG A 151 -8.67 -8.06 3.95
C ARG A 151 -9.84 -8.01 4.96
N LYS A 152 -9.74 -8.68 6.11
CA LYS A 152 -10.86 -8.89 7.06
C LYS A 152 -11.67 -7.64 7.42
N ASP A 153 -11.04 -6.46 7.49
CA ASP A 153 -11.67 -5.21 7.92
C ASP A 153 -11.87 -4.21 6.75
N PHE A 154 -11.81 -4.73 5.52
CA PHE A 154 -12.01 -4.00 4.28
C PHE A 154 -13.21 -4.59 3.52
N SER A 155 -14.08 -3.73 3.04
CA SER A 155 -15.34 -4.11 2.37
C SER A 155 -15.21 -4.16 0.84
N VAL A 156 -14.41 -3.25 0.28
CA VAL A 156 -14.23 -3.09 -1.18
C VAL A 156 -12.78 -3.10 -1.62
N GLY A 157 -11.83 -2.92 -0.69
CA GLY A 157 -10.40 -2.93 -1.00
C GLY A 157 -9.92 -4.27 -1.58
N ARG A 158 -9.15 -4.21 -2.67
CA ARG A 158 -8.40 -5.37 -3.19
C ARG A 158 -6.96 -5.31 -2.70
N VAL A 159 -6.42 -6.47 -2.32
CA VAL A 159 -5.02 -6.58 -1.93
C VAL A 159 -4.15 -6.47 -3.18
N ILE A 160 -3.25 -5.50 -3.18
CA ILE A 160 -2.21 -5.29 -4.18
C ILE A 160 -0.91 -5.88 -3.62
N VAL A 161 -0.19 -6.59 -4.48
CA VAL A 161 1.08 -7.25 -4.16
C VAL A 161 2.16 -6.63 -5.02
N THR A 162 3.18 -6.09 -4.38
CA THR A 162 4.45 -5.76 -5.03
C THR A 162 5.50 -6.78 -4.62
N TYR A 163 6.22 -7.34 -5.59
CA TYR A 163 7.24 -8.34 -5.34
C TYR A 163 8.41 -8.20 -6.32
N LYS A 164 9.61 -8.62 -5.90
CA LYS A 164 10.82 -8.54 -6.72
C LYS A 164 11.20 -9.90 -7.31
N ILE A 165 11.25 -10.01 -8.63
CA ILE A 165 11.79 -11.18 -9.35
C ILE A 165 12.86 -10.69 -10.32
N SER A 166 14.04 -11.32 -10.30
CA SER A 166 15.17 -10.98 -11.17
C SER A 166 15.54 -9.48 -11.14
N GLY A 167 15.45 -8.87 -9.95
CA GLY A 167 15.76 -7.44 -9.74
C GLY A 167 14.65 -6.46 -10.14
N ILE A 168 13.56 -6.93 -10.76
CA ILE A 168 12.46 -6.09 -11.21
C ILE A 168 11.29 -6.16 -10.22
N ASP A 169 10.79 -4.99 -9.82
CA ASP A 169 9.58 -4.87 -9.02
C ASP A 169 8.35 -5.05 -9.91
N ARG A 170 7.47 -5.96 -9.51
CA ARG A 170 6.19 -6.23 -10.20
C ARG A 170 5.06 -5.97 -9.22
N THR A 171 4.07 -5.21 -9.65
CA THR A 171 2.88 -4.88 -8.85
C THR A 171 1.63 -5.41 -9.56
N ARG A 172 0.82 -6.21 -8.85
CA ARG A 172 -0.43 -6.81 -9.36
C ARG A 172 -1.44 -6.96 -8.24
N TYR A 173 -2.68 -7.29 -8.58
CA TYR A 173 -3.64 -7.75 -7.57
C TYR A 173 -3.25 -9.14 -7.05
N PHE A 174 -3.64 -9.44 -5.81
CA PHE A 174 -3.33 -10.71 -5.15
C PHE A 174 -3.83 -11.92 -5.95
N GLU A 175 -5.02 -11.83 -6.53
CA GLU A 175 -5.61 -12.92 -7.30
C GLU A 175 -4.81 -13.27 -8.57
N ASP A 176 -4.14 -12.29 -9.16
CA ASP A 176 -3.29 -12.47 -10.35
C ASP A 176 -1.89 -12.94 -9.94
N PHE A 177 -1.37 -12.41 -8.83
CA PHE A 177 -0.12 -12.85 -8.22
C PHE A 177 -0.12 -14.35 -7.89
N GLU A 178 -1.21 -14.88 -7.36
CA GLU A 178 -1.31 -16.31 -7.04
C GLU A 178 -1.28 -17.23 -8.27
N LYS A 179 -1.74 -16.76 -9.43
CA LYS A 179 -1.82 -17.55 -10.66
C LYS A 179 -0.52 -17.52 -11.47
N ASP A 180 0.15 -16.38 -11.47
CA ASP A 180 1.21 -16.09 -12.43
C ASP A 180 2.62 -16.39 -11.92
N VAL A 181 2.80 -16.52 -10.61
CA VAL A 181 4.12 -16.78 -10.03
C VAL A 181 4.42 -18.29 -10.06
N PRO A 182 5.53 -18.72 -10.69
CA PRO A 182 5.89 -20.14 -10.75
C PRO A 182 6.06 -20.75 -9.35
N ALA A 183 5.64 -22.01 -9.20
CA ALA A 183 5.64 -22.73 -7.92
C ALA A 183 7.02 -22.84 -7.26
N ASP A 184 8.12 -22.73 -8.00
CA ASP A 184 9.49 -22.84 -7.45
C ASP A 184 10.17 -21.48 -7.24
N THR A 185 9.41 -20.39 -7.29
CA THR A 185 9.95 -19.04 -7.12
C THR A 185 10.22 -18.71 -5.66
N GLU A 186 11.42 -18.24 -5.35
CA GLU A 186 11.75 -17.60 -4.08
C GLU A 186 11.74 -16.08 -4.23
N ILE A 187 10.92 -15.41 -3.43
CA ILE A 187 10.78 -13.96 -3.43
C ILE A 187 11.44 -13.41 -2.16
N GLN A 188 12.33 -12.42 -2.37
CA GLN A 188 13.12 -11.76 -1.32
C GLN A 188 12.53 -10.42 -0.87
N TYR A 189 11.53 -9.93 -1.58
CA TYR A 189 10.81 -8.70 -1.26
C TYR A 189 9.33 -8.89 -1.57
N LEU A 190 8.47 -8.70 -0.57
CA LEU A 190 7.02 -8.81 -0.70
C LEU A 190 6.35 -7.66 0.05
N LYS A 191 5.53 -6.89 -0.66
CA LYS A 191 4.72 -5.82 -0.08
C LYS A 191 3.26 -6.06 -0.42
N LEU A 192 2.44 -6.20 0.60
CA LEU A 192 0.99 -6.32 0.51
C LEU A 192 0.37 -4.99 0.90
N ILE A 193 -0.51 -4.45 0.07
CA ILE A 193 -1.17 -3.16 0.29
C ILE A 193 -2.67 -3.34 0.09
N ILE A 194 -3.47 -2.80 0.99
CA ILE A 194 -4.90 -2.61 0.77
C ILE A 194 -5.28 -1.21 1.24
N GLN A 195 -6.18 -0.57 0.51
CA GLN A 195 -6.75 0.72 0.87
C GLN A 195 -8.23 0.77 0.51
N GLU A 196 -9.00 1.51 1.30
CA GLU A 196 -10.37 1.85 0.97
C GLU A 196 -10.74 3.22 1.54
N PRO A 197 -11.73 3.91 0.94
CA PRO A 197 -12.27 5.14 1.49
C PRO A 197 -12.82 4.91 2.91
N GLU A 198 -12.49 5.80 3.83
CA GLU A 198 -12.95 5.78 5.21
C GLU A 198 -13.99 6.87 5.46
N ALA A 199 -13.56 8.14 5.54
CA ALA A 199 -14.43 9.30 5.64
C ALA A 199 -13.74 10.54 5.05
N HIS A 200 -14.51 11.56 4.65
CA HIS A 200 -14.00 12.86 4.20
C HIS A 200 -12.99 12.79 3.04
N GLY A 201 -13.12 11.79 2.16
CA GLY A 201 -12.18 11.58 1.05
C GLY A 201 -10.81 11.04 1.47
N ILE A 202 -10.66 10.63 2.74
CA ILE A 202 -9.47 10.00 3.27
C ILE A 202 -9.59 8.48 3.14
N ASN A 203 -8.51 7.84 2.70
CA ASN A 203 -8.41 6.39 2.67
C ASN A 203 -7.75 5.88 3.95
N LYS A 204 -8.29 4.79 4.52
CA LYS A 204 -7.54 3.96 5.45
C LYS A 204 -6.69 2.96 4.66
N LEU A 205 -5.54 2.61 5.21
CA LEU A 205 -4.48 1.89 4.51
C LEU A 205 -3.83 0.87 5.44
N VAL A 206 -3.54 -0.31 4.90
CA VAL A 206 -2.70 -1.32 5.54
C VAL A 206 -1.60 -1.72 4.57
N ILE A 207 -0.37 -1.71 5.05
CA ILE A 207 0.82 -2.17 4.34
C ILE A 207 1.50 -3.24 5.20
N VAL A 208 1.79 -4.40 4.61
CA VAL A 208 2.72 -5.37 5.16
C VAL A 208 3.89 -5.47 4.19
N GLU A 209 5.05 -4.95 4.60
CA GLU A 209 6.26 -4.89 3.79
C GLU A 209 7.32 -5.79 4.39
N LEU A 210 7.79 -6.76 3.60
CA LEU A 210 8.75 -7.78 3.99
C LEU A 210 9.95 -7.68 3.05
N ASP A 211 11.13 -7.50 3.63
CA ASP A 211 12.38 -7.32 2.90
C ASP A 211 13.49 -8.20 3.49
N SER A 212 14.10 -9.02 2.64
CA SER A 212 15.18 -9.94 3.01
C SER A 212 16.40 -9.22 3.57
N GLN A 213 16.69 -8.00 3.12
CA GLN A 213 17.83 -7.19 3.56
C GLN A 213 17.41 -6.04 4.48
N GLY A 214 16.18 -5.55 4.32
CA GLY A 214 15.58 -4.48 5.10
C GLY A 214 14.88 -4.95 6.37
N ARG A 215 13.75 -4.30 6.70
CA ARG A 215 12.89 -4.62 7.85
C ARG A 215 11.59 -5.26 7.39
N ASN A 216 10.97 -6.04 8.26
CA ASN A 216 9.61 -6.52 8.06
C ASN A 216 8.67 -5.62 8.87
N ASP A 217 7.88 -4.79 8.21
CA ASP A 217 7.04 -3.79 8.85
C ASP A 217 5.57 -3.99 8.51
N VAL A 218 4.73 -3.82 9.53
CA VAL A 218 3.28 -3.67 9.42
C VAL A 218 2.97 -2.20 9.68
N ILE A 219 2.43 -1.52 8.67
CA ILE A 219 2.06 -0.11 8.72
C ILE A 219 0.56 -0.02 8.52
N VAL A 220 -0.12 0.63 9.45
CA VAL A 220 -1.57 0.89 9.37
C VAL A 220 -1.79 2.37 9.53
N GLN A 221 -2.65 2.93 8.68
CA GLN A 221 -3.01 4.33 8.68
C GLN A 221 -4.53 4.50 8.59
N SER A 222 -5.10 5.39 9.38
CA SER A 222 -6.54 5.70 9.45
C SER A 222 -6.76 7.04 10.15
N ILE A 223 -7.95 7.61 10.01
CA ILE A 223 -8.41 8.76 10.80
C ILE A 223 -8.72 8.38 12.25
N ASN A 224 -8.86 7.08 12.56
CA ASN A 224 -9.13 6.56 13.89
C ASN A 224 -7.86 5.92 14.48
N GLU A 225 -7.28 6.57 15.49
CA GLU A 225 -6.09 6.11 16.20
C GLU A 225 -6.25 4.71 16.80
N SER A 226 -7.37 4.47 17.49
CA SER A 226 -7.63 3.20 18.17
C SER A 226 -7.73 2.04 17.16
N TRP A 227 -8.34 2.31 16.01
CA TRP A 227 -8.37 1.33 14.92
C TRP A 227 -6.97 1.09 14.35
N ALA A 228 -6.18 2.15 14.08
CA ALA A 228 -4.84 2.01 13.52
C ALA A 228 -3.91 1.17 14.43
N ILE A 229 -3.94 1.43 15.74
CA ILE A 229 -3.17 0.68 16.75
C ILE A 229 -3.68 -0.76 16.88
N GLY A 230 -4.99 -0.95 17.09
CA GLY A 230 -5.56 -2.28 17.27
C GLY A 230 -5.35 -3.19 16.06
N ARG A 231 -5.43 -2.60 14.86
CA ARG A 231 -5.24 -3.32 13.60
C ARG A 231 -3.77 -3.70 13.37
N SER A 232 -2.84 -2.78 13.62
CA SER A 232 -1.41 -3.09 13.49
C SER A 232 -0.99 -4.19 14.46
N GLU A 233 -1.43 -4.13 15.73
CA GLU A 233 -1.15 -5.17 16.72
C GLU A 233 -1.73 -6.54 16.32
N SER A 234 -2.98 -6.55 15.86
CA SER A 234 -3.65 -7.78 15.42
C SER A 234 -2.91 -8.45 14.26
N LEU A 235 -2.48 -7.65 13.28
CA LEU A 235 -1.69 -8.14 12.15
C LEU A 235 -0.30 -8.62 12.57
N VAL A 236 0.39 -7.90 13.47
CA VAL A 236 1.67 -8.37 14.01
C VAL A 236 1.52 -9.68 14.77
N ARG A 237 0.51 -9.82 15.64
CA ARG A 237 0.22 -11.09 16.32
C ARG A 237 -0.05 -12.22 15.34
N HIS A 238 -0.76 -11.93 14.25
CA HIS A 238 -0.96 -12.90 13.17
C HIS A 238 0.36 -13.31 12.51
N MET A 239 1.23 -12.34 12.21
CA MET A 239 2.53 -12.52 11.55
C MET A 239 3.56 -13.24 12.42
N GLN A 240 3.55 -13.02 13.74
CA GLN A 240 4.45 -13.67 14.71
C GLN A 240 4.39 -15.19 14.67
N ARG A 241 3.25 -15.77 14.24
CA ARG A 241 3.10 -17.23 14.05
C ARG A 241 4.00 -17.78 12.95
N TYR A 242 4.44 -16.94 12.02
CA TYR A 242 5.37 -17.29 10.95
C TYR A 242 6.82 -16.91 11.27
N GLU A 243 7.06 -16.28 12.42
CA GLU A 243 8.37 -15.84 12.84
C GLU A 243 9.29 -17.02 13.17
N LYS A 244 10.57 -16.88 12.83
CA LYS A 244 11.63 -17.80 13.22
C LYS A 244 12.40 -17.19 14.38
N SER A 245 11.91 -17.45 15.59
CA SER A 245 12.51 -16.94 16.84
C SER A 245 14.02 -17.17 16.92
N LEU A 246 14.53 -18.32 16.45
CA LEU A 246 15.97 -18.58 16.38
C LEU A 246 16.71 -17.60 15.46
N VAL A 247 16.18 -17.29 14.28
CA VAL A 247 16.79 -16.35 13.33
C VAL A 247 16.66 -14.91 13.84
N THR A 248 15.50 -14.55 14.40
CA THR A 248 15.27 -13.22 14.99
C THR A 248 16.23 -12.97 16.15
N ASN A 249 16.29 -13.90 17.11
CA ASN A 249 17.20 -13.80 18.26
C ASN A 249 18.64 -13.80 17.79
N PHE A 250 19.01 -14.64 16.83
CA PHE A 250 20.39 -14.67 16.34
C PHE A 250 20.81 -13.40 15.60
N ARG A 251 19.94 -12.69 14.86
CA ARG A 251 20.28 -11.34 14.36
C ARG A 251 20.41 -10.32 15.48
N LYS A 252 19.55 -10.41 16.51
CA LYS A 252 19.61 -9.54 17.69
C LYS A 252 20.91 -9.73 18.49
N PHE A 253 21.36 -10.98 18.66
CA PHE A 253 22.53 -11.34 19.48
C PHE A 253 23.83 -11.53 18.68
N GLY A 254 23.78 -11.81 17.37
CA GLY A 254 24.96 -11.92 16.51
C GLY A 254 25.71 -10.59 16.35
N LEU A 255 24.98 -9.47 16.41
CA LEU A 255 25.57 -8.13 16.59
C LEU A 255 26.37 -8.02 17.91
N GLY A 256 25.96 -8.72 18.96
CA GLY A 256 26.68 -8.78 20.23
C GLY A 256 28.00 -9.55 20.13
N LEU A 257 28.07 -10.62 19.32
CA LEU A 257 29.32 -11.35 19.13
C LEU A 257 30.40 -10.49 18.46
N ASN A 258 30.02 -9.68 17.46
CA ASN A 258 30.94 -8.73 16.83
C ASN A 258 31.48 -7.71 17.84
N GLN A 259 30.62 -7.22 18.74
CA GLN A 259 31.02 -6.32 19.82
C GLN A 259 31.97 -6.99 20.81
N ILE A 260 31.74 -8.27 21.14
CA ILE A 260 32.62 -9.05 22.02
C ILE A 260 33.99 -9.26 21.36
N ILE A 261 34.04 -9.64 20.08
CA ILE A 261 35.30 -9.82 19.33
C ILE A 261 36.07 -8.49 19.28
N PHE A 262 35.37 -7.38 18.99
CA PHE A 262 35.98 -6.05 18.97
C PHE A 262 36.48 -5.60 20.36
N ALA A 263 35.70 -5.86 21.42
CA ALA A 263 36.14 -5.57 22.78
C ALA A 263 37.36 -6.41 23.18
N ALA A 264 37.37 -7.70 22.85
CA ALA A 264 38.52 -8.58 23.08
C ALA A 264 39.77 -8.07 22.34
N MET A 265 39.62 -7.62 21.10
CA MET A 265 40.71 -6.99 20.34
C MET A 265 41.28 -5.76 21.07
N LEU A 266 40.44 -4.87 21.59
CA LEU A 266 40.90 -3.68 22.32
C LEU A 266 41.67 -4.04 23.59
N VAL A 267 41.27 -5.11 24.27
CA VAL A 267 41.96 -5.60 25.47
C VAL A 267 43.31 -6.26 25.14
N LEU A 268 43.40 -6.97 24.00
CA LEU A 268 44.58 -7.75 23.62
C LEU A 268 45.64 -6.94 22.83
N ILE A 269 45.25 -5.86 22.13
CA ILE A 269 46.17 -5.00 21.38
C ILE A 269 47.44 -4.57 22.14
N PRO A 270 47.37 -4.21 23.44
CA PRO A 270 48.55 -3.76 24.19
C PRO A 270 49.64 -4.84 24.33
N GLU A 271 49.28 -6.12 24.29
CA GLU A 271 50.24 -7.24 24.43
C GLU A 271 51.09 -7.46 23.18
N VAL A 272 50.70 -6.88 22.04
CA VAL A 272 51.52 -6.89 20.83
C VAL A 272 52.56 -5.78 20.93
N GLU A 273 53.85 -6.08 20.79
CA GLU A 273 54.91 -5.13 21.10
C GLU A 273 55.07 -4.03 20.05
N THR A 274 55.10 -4.39 18.76
CA THR A 274 55.39 -3.41 17.70
C THR A 274 54.12 -2.75 17.16
N ILE A 275 54.23 -1.48 16.78
CA ILE A 275 53.13 -0.73 16.16
C ILE A 275 52.70 -1.39 14.84
N THR A 276 53.64 -1.97 14.09
CA THR A 276 53.37 -2.65 12.82
C THR A 276 52.53 -3.91 13.03
N GLU A 277 52.90 -4.76 13.99
CA GLU A 277 52.14 -5.98 14.32
C GLU A 277 50.75 -5.64 14.89
N ARG A 278 50.64 -4.58 15.70
CA ARG A 278 49.33 -4.07 16.16
C ARG A 278 48.44 -3.68 14.99
N ALA A 279 48.99 -2.97 14.00
CA ALA A 279 48.26 -2.58 12.81
C ALA A 279 47.84 -3.81 11.99
N ILE A 280 48.73 -4.79 11.80
CA ILE A 280 48.42 -6.05 11.10
C ILE A 280 47.30 -6.81 11.83
N PHE A 281 47.41 -6.97 13.15
CA PHE A 281 46.38 -7.63 13.96
C PHE A 281 45.03 -6.94 13.82
N ALA A 282 45.02 -5.60 13.91
CA ALA A 282 43.80 -4.81 13.73
C ALA A 282 43.17 -4.99 12.35
N PHE A 283 43.96 -4.98 11.28
CA PHE A 283 43.47 -5.22 9.92
C PHE A 283 42.89 -6.63 9.74
N ILE A 284 43.53 -7.66 10.31
CA ILE A 284 43.02 -9.03 10.27
C ILE A 284 41.67 -9.12 10.98
N VAL A 285 41.56 -8.60 12.19
CA VAL A 285 40.30 -8.64 12.97
C VAL A 285 39.20 -7.86 12.26
N PHE A 286 39.50 -6.67 11.72
CA PHE A 286 38.53 -5.91 10.94
C PHE A 286 38.08 -6.65 9.68
N GLY A 287 39.00 -7.28 8.95
CA GLY A 287 38.67 -8.09 7.78
C GLY A 287 37.76 -9.26 8.12
N LEU A 288 38.04 -9.95 9.24
CA LEU A 288 37.20 -11.04 9.76
C LEU A 288 35.82 -10.55 10.17
N LEU A 289 35.72 -9.45 10.91
CA LEU A 289 34.43 -8.84 11.30
C LEU A 289 33.60 -8.45 10.07
N MET A 290 34.24 -7.84 9.07
CA MET A 290 33.59 -7.47 7.81
C MET A 290 33.12 -8.71 7.04
N GLY A 291 33.92 -9.77 6.99
CA GLY A 291 33.55 -11.05 6.40
C GLY A 291 32.37 -11.72 7.12
N ILE A 292 32.34 -11.67 8.46
CA ILE A 292 31.22 -12.18 9.28
C ILE A 292 29.93 -11.39 8.98
N VAL A 293 29.99 -10.06 8.97
CA VAL A 293 28.83 -9.21 8.64
C VAL A 293 28.30 -9.52 7.24
N TRP A 294 29.20 -9.62 6.26
CA TRP A 294 28.84 -9.98 4.89
C TRP A 294 28.18 -11.36 4.80
N ALA A 295 28.76 -12.37 5.46
CA ALA A 295 28.21 -13.71 5.50
C ALA A 295 26.82 -13.74 6.18
N HIS A 296 26.65 -13.07 7.32
CA HIS A 296 25.36 -12.97 8.00
C HIS A 296 24.29 -12.38 7.09
N GLN A 297 24.57 -11.26 6.42
CA GLN A 297 23.63 -10.64 5.50
C GLN A 297 23.29 -11.54 4.31
N ARG A 298 24.27 -12.32 3.82
CA ARG A 298 24.08 -13.21 2.68
C ARG A 298 23.26 -14.46 3.01
N PHE A 299 23.45 -15.04 4.20
CA PHE A 299 22.89 -16.35 4.57
C PHE A 299 21.66 -16.28 5.48
N LEU A 300 21.40 -15.16 6.16
CA LEU A 300 20.28 -15.00 7.10
C LEU A 300 19.32 -13.88 6.68
N PRO A 301 18.55 -14.09 5.59
CA PRO A 301 17.57 -13.11 5.13
C PRO A 301 16.41 -12.93 6.13
N ASN A 302 15.91 -11.70 6.24
CA ASN A 302 14.78 -11.34 7.11
C ASN A 302 13.44 -11.88 6.65
N VAL A 303 13.30 -12.11 5.35
CA VAL A 303 12.19 -12.84 4.79
C VAL A 303 12.66 -13.76 3.68
N ILE A 304 12.06 -14.94 3.64
CA ILE A 304 12.00 -15.76 2.44
C ILE A 304 10.54 -16.09 2.22
N VAL A 305 10.02 -15.72 1.06
CA VAL A 305 8.71 -16.15 0.59
C VAL A 305 8.93 -17.23 -0.46
N SER A 306 8.59 -18.47 -0.13
CA SER A 306 8.73 -19.60 -1.04
C SER A 306 7.38 -19.97 -1.64
N PHE A 307 7.29 -19.99 -2.96
CA PHE A 307 6.08 -20.45 -3.66
C PHE A 307 5.91 -21.97 -3.65
N SER A 308 6.89 -22.70 -3.13
CA SER A 308 6.89 -24.16 -3.11
C SER A 308 5.71 -24.70 -2.30
N VAL A 309 4.94 -25.62 -2.91
CA VAL A 309 3.79 -26.27 -2.27
C VAL A 309 4.19 -27.12 -1.06
N ARG A 310 5.44 -27.61 -1.01
CA ARG A 310 5.95 -28.42 0.11
C ARG A 310 6.97 -27.66 0.94
N LYS A 311 6.70 -27.56 2.24
CA LYS A 311 7.64 -27.02 3.24
C LYS A 311 8.90 -27.91 3.26
N PRO A 312 10.11 -27.39 2.97
CA PRO A 312 11.35 -28.17 3.03
C PRO A 312 11.59 -28.76 4.43
N GLY A 313 12.33 -29.86 4.50
CA GLY A 313 12.71 -30.52 5.76
C GLY A 313 13.42 -29.59 6.75
N ILE A 314 13.42 -29.94 8.04
CA ILE A 314 13.99 -29.13 9.13
C ILE A 314 15.48 -28.83 8.87
N ILE A 315 16.22 -29.81 8.35
CA ILE A 315 17.67 -29.70 8.06
C ILE A 315 17.94 -28.61 7.00
N LYS A 316 17.27 -28.68 5.84
CA LYS A 316 17.41 -27.66 4.77
C LYS A 316 17.01 -26.27 5.27
N ARG A 317 16.05 -26.20 6.20
CA ARG A 317 15.59 -24.93 6.80
C ARG A 317 16.58 -24.32 7.78
N MET A 318 17.36 -25.13 8.49
CA MET A 318 18.33 -24.69 9.52
C MET A 318 19.76 -24.55 9.00
N TRP A 319 20.09 -25.15 7.85
CA TRP A 319 21.43 -25.12 7.26
C TRP A 319 22.07 -23.72 7.21
N PRO A 320 21.36 -22.63 6.82
CA PRO A 320 21.97 -21.30 6.78
C PRO A 320 22.36 -20.77 8.17
N VAL A 321 21.62 -21.14 9.21
CA VAL A 321 21.94 -20.78 10.61
C VAL A 321 23.18 -21.51 11.08
N PHE A 322 23.27 -22.82 10.82
CA PHE A 322 24.46 -23.61 11.14
C PHE A 322 25.70 -23.08 10.42
N LEU A 323 25.60 -22.78 9.12
CA LEU A 323 26.71 -22.24 8.33
C LEU A 323 27.18 -20.90 8.88
N SER A 324 26.24 -20.03 9.26
CA SER A 324 26.56 -18.74 9.86
C SER A 324 27.27 -18.87 11.21
N TRP A 325 26.87 -19.84 12.06
CA TRP A 325 27.55 -20.12 13.33
C TRP A 325 28.96 -20.68 13.11
N LEU A 326 29.12 -21.59 12.16
CA LEU A 326 30.41 -22.14 11.78
C LEU A 326 31.38 -21.05 11.31
N ILE A 327 30.92 -20.13 10.45
CA ILE A 327 31.72 -19.00 9.98
C ILE A 327 32.19 -18.14 11.16
N ALA A 328 31.28 -17.77 12.06
CA ALA A 328 31.62 -16.98 13.24
C ALA A 328 32.65 -17.69 14.14
N ALA A 329 32.48 -19.00 14.40
CA ALA A 329 33.42 -19.79 15.18
C ALA A 329 34.81 -19.86 14.53
N THR A 330 34.86 -20.10 13.21
CA THR A 330 36.13 -20.14 12.46
C THR A 330 36.85 -18.79 12.43
N ALA A 331 36.11 -17.69 12.35
CA ALA A 331 36.68 -16.34 12.38
C ALA A 331 37.28 -16.01 13.75
N SER A 332 36.60 -16.37 14.85
CA SER A 332 37.16 -16.21 16.20
C SER A 332 38.44 -17.03 16.39
N LEU A 333 38.47 -18.26 15.86
CA LEU A 333 39.65 -19.13 15.95
C LEU A 333 40.82 -18.59 15.11
N ALA A 334 40.54 -18.04 13.92
CA ALA A 334 41.52 -17.36 13.09
C ALA A 334 42.10 -16.10 13.77
N ALA A 335 41.26 -15.30 14.44
CA ALA A 335 41.71 -14.13 15.19
C ALA A 335 42.62 -14.51 16.36
N ALA A 336 42.27 -15.56 17.11
CA ALA A 336 43.09 -16.09 18.20
C ALA A 336 44.44 -16.63 17.69
N LEU A 337 44.44 -17.32 16.55
CA LEU A 337 45.66 -17.83 15.93
C LEU A 337 46.56 -16.70 15.41
N ALA A 338 45.98 -15.65 14.81
CA ALA A 338 46.72 -14.46 14.41
C ALA A 338 47.36 -13.76 15.62
N PHE A 339 46.61 -13.61 16.72
CA PHE A 339 47.14 -13.07 17.97
C PHE A 339 48.32 -13.89 18.51
N TYR A 340 48.17 -15.22 18.57
CA TYR A 340 49.23 -16.12 19.03
C TYR A 340 50.49 -16.03 18.15
N LEU A 341 50.34 -16.00 16.82
CA LEU A 341 51.50 -15.89 15.92
C LEU A 341 52.25 -14.56 16.09
N LEU A 342 51.52 -13.45 16.28
CA LEU A 342 52.11 -12.12 16.42
C LEU A 342 52.70 -11.86 17.81
N THR A 343 52.38 -12.68 18.81
CA THR A 343 52.92 -12.57 20.18
C THR A 343 53.98 -13.62 20.49
N LYS A 344 54.12 -14.67 19.67
CA LYS A 344 55.09 -15.76 19.84
C LYS A 344 56.54 -15.34 19.59
N ASP A 345 56.77 -14.40 18.67
CA ASP A 345 58.12 -13.93 18.33
C ASP A 345 58.61 -12.81 19.27
N SER A 346 57.72 -12.29 20.13
CA SER A 346 57.99 -11.27 21.14
C SER A 346 58.25 -11.83 22.55
N SER A 347 58.21 -13.16 22.74
CA SER A 347 58.44 -13.83 24.04
C SER A 347 59.81 -14.46 24.19
#